data_AF-A0A7W8FWB6-F1
#
_entry.id   AF-A0A7W8FWB6-F1
#
_cell.length_a   1.000
_cell.length_b   1.000
_cell.length_c   1.000
_cell.angle_alpha   90.00
_cell.angle_beta   90.00
_cell.angle_gamma   90.00
#
_symmetry.space_group_name_H-M   'P 1'
#
loop_
_entity.id
_entity.type
_entity.pdbx_description
1 polymer ?
#
loop_
_entity_poly.entity_id
_entity_poly.type
_entity_poly.pdbx_seq_one_letter_code
_entity_poly.pdbx_strand_id
1 'polypeptide(L)'
;MKKTDIEEWKQSGGLLLDVRSREEYETGHIEESLSVPLSAIKKFQAPLDTPLYVYCATGSRAGLACRILKAKGFRFVKNIGGIREGLV
;
A
#
# COMPACT_ATOMS: atom_id res chain seq x y z
N MET A 1 6.08 -2.82 -9.73
CA MET A 1 6.69 -2.93 -8.39
C MET A 1 8.15 -3.32 -8.53
N LYS A 2 9.07 -2.65 -7.83
CA LYS A 2 10.51 -3.00 -7.88
C LYS A 2 10.85 -3.96 -6.75
N LYS A 3 11.72 -4.94 -7.02
CA LYS A 3 12.18 -5.90 -6.00
C LYS A 3 12.75 -5.21 -4.76
N THR A 4 13.53 -4.15 -4.96
CA THR A 4 14.12 -3.34 -3.89
C THR A 4 13.08 -2.76 -2.92
N ASP A 5 11.91 -2.36 -3.42
CA ASP A 5 10.87 -1.78 -2.59
C ASP A 5 10.20 -2.83 -1.69
N ILE A 6 10.13 -4.08 -2.16
CA ILE A 6 9.58 -5.20 -1.39
C ILE A 6 10.56 -5.66 -0.31
N GLU A 7 11.85 -5.77 -0.63
CA GLU A 7 12.86 -6.10 0.39
C GLU A 7 12.94 -5.02 1.47
N GLU A 8 12.85 -3.75 1.09
CA GLU A 8 12.82 -2.63 2.03
C GLU A 8 11.61 -2.73 2.97
N TRP A 9 10.41 -3.00 2.44
CA TRP A 9 9.21 -3.21 3.26
C TRP A 9 9.42 -4.35 4.25
N LYS A 10 9.85 -5.53 3.77
CA LYS A 10 10.07 -6.71 4.62
C LYS A 10 11.09 -6.46 5.74
N GLN A 11 12.11 -5.67 5.48
CA GLN A 11 13.14 -5.32 6.48
C GLN A 11 12.69 -4.22 7.45
N SER A 12 11.77 -3.34 7.03
CA SER A 12 11.33 -2.19 7.83
C SER A 12 10.34 -2.55 8.95
N GLY A 13 9.64 -3.69 8.84
CA GLY A 13 8.49 -4.00 9.70
C GLY A 13 7.30 -3.06 9.51
N GLY A 14 7.27 -2.31 8.40
CA GLY A 14 6.20 -1.39 8.04
C GLY A 14 4.92 -2.09 7.55
N LEU A 15 3.85 -1.32 7.41
CA LEU A 15 2.58 -1.81 6.89
C LEU A 15 2.55 -1.74 5.37
N LEU A 16 2.14 -2.84 4.73
CA LEU A 16 1.85 -2.88 3.30
C LEU A 16 0.36 -2.72 3.08
N LEU A 17 -0.05 -1.70 2.33
CA LEU A 17 -1.45 -1.37 2.05
C LEU A 17 -1.78 -1.65 0.59
N ASP A 18 -2.75 -2.54 0.37
CA ASP A 18 -3.40 -2.72 -0.93
C ASP A 18 -4.59 -1.77 -1.04
N VAL A 19 -4.50 -0.80 -1.96
CA VAL A 19 -5.56 0.21 -2.17
C VAL A 19 -6.47 -0.09 -3.34
N ARG A 20 -6.45 -1.34 -3.85
CA ARG A 20 -7.41 -1.85 -4.83
C ARG A 20 -8.80 -2.05 -4.23
N SER A 21 -9.76 -2.46 -5.05
CA SER A 21 -11.06 -2.87 -4.54
C SER A 21 -10.92 -4.13 -3.67
N ARG A 22 -11.94 -4.41 -2.86
CA ARG A 22 -11.93 -5.60 -2.01
C ARG A 22 -11.96 -6.88 -2.85
N GLU A 23 -12.72 -6.84 -3.94
CA GLU A 23 -12.84 -7.95 -4.89
C GLU A 23 -11.48 -8.25 -5.55
N GLU A 24 -10.74 -7.23 -5.98
CA GLU A 24 -9.38 -7.40 -6.52
C GLU A 24 -8.42 -8.03 -5.48
N TYR A 25 -8.55 -7.66 -4.21
CA TYR A 25 -7.75 -8.22 -3.13
C TYR A 25 -8.09 -9.70 -2.87
N GLU A 26 -9.37 -10.06 -2.89
CA GLU A 26 -9.86 -11.43 -2.69
C GLU A 26 -9.47 -12.36 -3.84
N THR A 27 -9.34 -11.86 -5.06
CA THR A 27 -8.82 -12.65 -6.21
C THR A 27 -7.31 -12.93 -6.13
N GLY A 28 -6.62 -12.29 -5.19
CA GLY A 28 -5.20 -12.46 -4.96
C GLY A 28 -4.52 -11.14 -4.60
N HIS A 29 -3.67 -11.17 -3.59
CA HIS A 29 -2.93 -10.04 -3.04
C HIS A 29 -1.55 -10.48 -2.57
N ILE A 30 -0.69 -9.52 -2.23
CA ILE A 30 0.60 -9.81 -1.62
C ILE A 30 0.34 -10.26 -0.18
N GLU A 31 0.89 -11.40 0.22
CA GLU A 31 0.79 -11.91 1.59
C GLU A 31 1.19 -10.82 2.61
N GLU A 32 0.53 -10.82 3.77
CA GLU A 32 0.70 -9.83 4.85
C GLU A 32 0.29 -8.38 4.51
N SER A 33 -0.16 -8.10 3.28
CA SER A 33 -0.74 -6.80 2.95
C SER A 33 -2.11 -6.60 3.60
N LEU A 34 -2.42 -5.37 3.97
CA LEU A 34 -3.73 -4.96 4.48
C LEU A 34 -4.61 -4.44 3.35
N SER A 35 -5.82 -5.00 3.22
CA SER A 35 -6.83 -4.47 2.31
C SER A 35 -7.37 -3.14 2.83
N VAL A 36 -6.97 -2.03 2.21
CA VAL A 36 -7.42 -0.68 2.54
C VAL A 36 -7.82 0.03 1.24
N PRO A 37 -9.03 -0.25 0.70
CA PRO A 37 -9.45 0.32 -0.57
C PRO A 37 -9.31 1.84 -0.59
N LEU A 38 -8.96 2.39 -1.77
CA LEU A 38 -8.75 3.84 -1.92
C LEU A 38 -9.96 4.68 -1.44
N SER A 39 -11.19 4.16 -1.56
CA SER A 39 -12.40 4.80 -1.04
C SER A 39 -12.42 4.91 0.50
N ALA A 40 -11.77 3.98 1.20
CA ALA A 40 -11.67 3.91 2.65
C ALA A 40 -10.37 4.53 3.21
N ILE A 41 -9.38 4.88 2.37
CA ILE A 41 -8.05 5.35 2.83
C ILE A 41 -8.12 6.57 3.76
N LYS A 42 -9.12 7.45 3.58
CA LYS A 42 -9.33 8.61 4.46
C LYS A 42 -9.63 8.20 5.91
N LYS A 43 -10.19 7.02 6.13
CA LYS A 43 -10.50 6.46 7.45
C LYS A 43 -9.37 5.63 8.04
N PHE A 44 -8.32 5.32 7.27
CA PHE A 44 -7.17 4.55 7.76
C PHE A 44 -6.47 5.23 8.94
N GLN A 45 -6.13 4.48 9.98
CA GLN A 45 -5.46 4.97 11.18
C GLN A 45 -4.31 4.04 11.55
N ALA A 46 -3.19 4.64 11.93
CA ALA A 46 -2.00 4.02 12.49
C ALA A 46 -1.17 5.15 13.14
N PRO A 47 -0.16 4.83 13.98
CA PRO A 47 0.81 5.83 14.41
C PRO A 47 1.41 6.60 13.22
N LEU A 48 1.59 7.91 13.34
CA LEU A 48 2.07 8.76 12.23
C LEU A 48 3.50 8.43 11.77
N ASP A 49 4.27 7.76 12.63
CA ASP A 49 5.61 7.22 12.37
C ASP A 49 5.63 5.85 11.71
N THR A 50 4.49 5.16 11.60
CA THR A 50 4.47 3.83 11.00
C THR A 50 4.87 3.94 9.52
N PRO A 51 5.90 3.22 9.07
CA PRO A 51 6.24 3.15 7.65
C PRO A 51 5.09 2.51 6.87
N LEU A 52 4.58 3.22 5.86
CA LEU A 52 3.49 2.78 5.01
C LEU A 52 4.00 2.55 3.58
N TYR A 53 3.89 1.32 3.11
CA TYR A 53 4.15 0.92 1.74
C TYR A 53 2.81 0.70 1.06
N VAL A 54 2.58 1.33 -0.09
CA VAL A 54 1.26 1.36 -0.72
C VAL A 54 1.37 0.88 -2.15
N TYR A 55 0.50 -0.05 -2.53
CA TYR A 55 0.44 -0.58 -3.90
C TYR A 55 -1.01 -0.68 -4.40
N CYS A 56 -1.15 -0.81 -5.72
CA CYS A 56 -2.43 -1.16 -6.34
C CYS A 56 -2.20 -2.02 -7.58
N ALA A 57 -3.11 -2.04 -8.56
CA ALA A 57 -2.90 -2.79 -9.81
C ALA A 57 -1.75 -2.22 -10.67
N THR A 58 -1.72 -0.90 -10.91
CA THR A 58 -0.77 -0.26 -11.82
C THR A 58 0.13 0.78 -11.16
N GLY A 59 -0.16 1.16 -9.92
CA GLY A 59 0.54 2.22 -9.16
C GLY A 59 -0.19 3.57 -9.12
N SER A 60 -1.19 3.81 -9.98
CA SER A 60 -1.90 5.10 -10.04
C SER A 60 -2.74 5.37 -8.79
N ARG A 61 -3.53 4.39 -8.35
CA ARG A 61 -4.34 4.49 -7.10
C ARG A 61 -3.45 4.61 -5.86
N ALA A 62 -2.34 3.86 -5.83
CA ALA A 62 -1.35 3.96 -4.76
C ALA A 62 -0.77 5.38 -4.67
N GLY A 63 -0.49 6.04 -5.80
CA GLY A 63 -0.04 7.43 -5.82
C GLY A 63 -1.03 8.40 -5.19
N LEU A 64 -2.34 8.22 -5.44
CA LEU A 64 -3.38 9.04 -4.81
C LEU A 64 -3.52 8.73 -3.32
N ALA A 65 -3.49 7.45 -2.93
CA ALA A 65 -3.51 7.06 -1.51
C ALA A 65 -2.33 7.66 -0.74
N CYS A 66 -1.11 7.64 -1.30
CA CYS A 66 0.06 8.27 -0.69
C CYS A 66 -0.15 9.76 -0.45
N ARG A 67 -0.75 10.50 -1.39
CA ARG A 67 -1.06 11.92 -1.20
C ARG A 67 -2.04 12.14 -0.06
N ILE A 68 -3.09 11.31 0.03
CA ILE A 68 -4.08 11.40 1.10
C ILE A 68 -3.44 11.10 2.46
N LEU A 69 -2.63 10.04 2.57
CA LEU A 69 -1.94 9.67 3.81
C LEU A 69 -0.95 10.75 4.26
N LYS A 70 -0.15 11.30 3.33
CA LYS A 70 0.75 12.42 3.65
C LYS A 70 -0.01 13.65 4.14
N ALA A 71 -1.14 13.98 3.51
CA ALA A 71 -2.01 15.08 3.96
C ALA A 71 -2.62 14.83 5.36
N LYS A 72 -2.74 13.56 5.78
CA LYS A 72 -3.15 13.18 7.14
C LYS A 72 -2.00 13.22 8.17
N GLY A 73 -0.77 13.54 7.76
CA GLY A 73 0.38 13.66 8.66
C GLY A 73 1.25 12.41 8.80
N PHE A 74 1.01 11.35 8.01
CA PHE A 74 1.91 10.20 7.98
C PHE A 74 3.27 10.60 7.40
N ARG A 75 4.34 10.33 8.16
CA ARG A 75 5.70 10.78 7.83
C ARG A 75 6.38 9.92 6.78
N PHE A 76 6.16 8.60 6.86
CA PHE A 76 6.84 7.63 6.02
C PHE A 76 5.83 6.92 5.13
N VAL A 77 5.61 7.45 3.92
CA VAL A 77 4.65 6.88 2.98
C VAL A 77 5.28 6.73 1.60
N LYS A 78 5.34 5.49 1.11
CA LYS A 78 6.00 5.11 -0.14
C LYS A 78 5.03 4.38 -1.06
N ASN A 79 4.92 4.87 -2.31
CA ASN A 79 4.24 4.14 -3.38
C ASN A 79 5.23 3.11 -3.95
N ILE A 80 4.90 1.82 -3.88
CA ILE A 80 5.75 0.74 -4.42
C ILE A 80 5.25 0.20 -5.77
N GLY A 81 4.22 0.82 -6.34
CA GLY A 81 3.75 0.61 -7.72
C GLY A 81 2.59 -0.38 -7.84
N GLY A 82 2.52 -1.03 -9.01
CA GLY A 82 1.51 -2.02 -9.35
C GLY A 82 1.91 -3.46 -9.04
N ILE A 83 0.99 -4.27 -8.51
CA ILE A 83 1.08 -5.73 -8.48
C ILE A 83 0.90 -6.26 -9.90
N ARG A 84 1.82 -7.10 -10.37
CA ARG A 84 1.67 -7.84 -11.64
C ARG A 84 1.09 -9.22 -11.31
N GLU A 85 0.31 -9.78 -12.23
CA GLU A 85 -0.05 -11.21 -12.19
C GLU A 85 1.23 -12.03 -12.02
N GLY A 86 1.33 -12.79 -10.92
CA GLY A 86 2.52 -13.58 -10.55
C GLY A 86 3.26 -13.15 -9.28
N LEU A 87 2.83 -12.08 -8.60
CA LEU A 87 3.27 -11.72 -7.23
C LEU A 87 2.23 -12.08 -6.14
N VAL A 88 1.31 -12.97 -6.52
CA VAL A 88 0.23 -13.56 -5.71
C VAL A 88 0.62 -14.95 -5.26
#